data_AF-A0A3B4YE96-F1
#
_entry.id   AF-A0A3B4YE96-F1
#
_cell.length_a   1.000
_cell.length_b   1.000
_cell.length_c   1.000
_cell.angle_alpha   90.00
_cell.angle_beta   90.00
_cell.angle_gamma   90.00
#
_symmetry.space_group_name_H-M   'P 1'
#
loop_
_entity.id
_entity.type
_entity.pdbx_description
1 polymer ?
#
loop_
_entity_poly.entity_id
_entity_poly.type
_entity_poly.pdbx_seq_one_letter_code
_entity_poly.pdbx_strand_id
1 'polypeptide(L)'
;METKMIVICVLAALAVLAVIIGVLLGLYLPRTKQCTFHIINTCYLFFRDYCQNVLNVFEGAYVGRHKCDVPMENYNSLMSTVKFDYPCSQTMLWSDTKDLVSQYTKNNPGCFNLEKTLLGFVLDGQSWCGKEGSKGKIFQMHSLQYKNIRLSTTVTNLQMTNSILFCLLKLARRSLNTQTESTY
;
A
#
# COMPACT_ATOMS: atom_id res chain seq x y z
N MET A 1 6.68 -24.69 -58.11
CA MET A 1 7.25 -23.78 -57.07
C MET A 1 6.21 -22.78 -56.57
N GLU A 2 5.27 -22.36 -57.42
CA GLU A 2 4.25 -21.34 -57.11
C GLU A 2 3.30 -21.75 -55.97
N THR A 3 2.82 -22.99 -55.94
CA THR A 3 1.89 -23.47 -54.90
C THR A 3 2.52 -23.50 -53.51
N LYS A 4 3.82 -23.82 -53.41
CA LYS A 4 4.55 -23.85 -52.12
C LYS A 4 4.77 -22.44 -51.58
N MET A 5 5.03 -21.46 -52.45
CA MET A 5 5.16 -20.06 -52.07
C MET A 5 3.83 -19.48 -51.56
N ILE A 6 2.71 -19.81 -52.20
CA ILE A 6 1.37 -19.38 -51.77
C ILE A 6 1.06 -19.93 -50.37
N VAL A 7 1.32 -21.21 -50.12
CA VAL A 7 1.09 -21.83 -48.80
C VAL A 7 1.92 -21.17 -47.71
N ILE A 8 3.20 -20.87 -47.98
CA ILE A 8 4.07 -20.17 -47.01
C ILE A 8 3.55 -18.76 -46.71
N CYS A 9 3.11 -18.01 -47.73
CA CYS A 9 2.54 -16.68 -47.53
C CYS A 9 1.24 -16.70 -46.71
N VAL A 10 0.37 -17.69 -46.94
CA VAL A 10 -0.88 -17.84 -46.17
C VAL A 10 -0.58 -18.18 -44.71
N LEU A 11 0.35 -19.11 -44.44
CA LEU A 11 0.74 -19.45 -43.08
C LEU A 11 1.38 -18.28 -42.32
N ALA A 12 2.23 -17.50 -43.00
CA ALA A 12 2.82 -16.29 -42.43
C ALA A 12 1.75 -15.23 -42.10
N ALA A 13 0.79 -15.01 -43.00
CA ALA A 13 -0.30 -14.06 -42.77
C ALA A 13 -1.19 -14.47 -41.58
N LEU A 14 -1.51 -15.76 -41.47
CA LEU A 14 -2.28 -16.30 -40.34
C LEU A 14 -1.54 -16.17 -39.00
N ALA A 15 -0.22 -16.40 -39.00
CA ALA A 15 0.61 -16.21 -37.82
C ALA A 15 0.63 -14.75 -37.35
N VAL A 16 0.76 -13.80 -38.28
CA VAL A 16 0.72 -12.36 -37.98
C VAL A 16 -0.65 -11.96 -37.41
N LEU A 17 -1.74 -12.44 -38.00
CA LEU A 17 -3.10 -12.21 -37.50
C LEU A 17 -3.29 -12.73 -36.07
N ALA A 18 -2.80 -13.93 -35.78
CA ALA A 18 -2.88 -14.52 -34.43
C ALA A 18 -2.12 -13.68 -33.38
N VAL A 19 -0.95 -13.14 -33.73
CA VAL A 19 -0.18 -12.25 -32.84
C VAL A 19 -0.92 -10.94 -32.59
N ILE A 20 -1.48 -10.32 -33.64
CA ILE A 20 -2.27 -9.07 -33.51
C ILE A 20 -3.48 -9.30 -32.60
N ILE A 21 -4.22 -10.40 -32.80
CA ILE A 21 -5.36 -10.78 -31.96
C ILE A 21 -4.93 -11.01 -30.51
N GLY A 22 -3.80 -11.69 -30.28
CA GLY A 22 -3.25 -11.90 -28.93
C GLY A 22 -2.87 -10.60 -28.22
N VAL A 23 -2.27 -9.65 -28.94
CA VAL A 23 -1.91 -8.32 -28.40
C VAL A 23 -3.16 -7.50 -28.11
N LEU A 24 -4.13 -7.48 -29.03
CA LEU A 24 -5.40 -6.80 -28.82
C LEU A 24 -6.13 -7.41 -27.62
N LEU A 25 -6.26 -8.74 -27.54
CA LEU A 25 -6.86 -9.40 -26.37
C LEU A 25 -6.09 -9.10 -25.08
N GLY A 26 -4.76 -9.06 -25.10
CA GLY A 26 -3.95 -8.68 -23.92
C GLY A 26 -4.15 -7.22 -23.47
N LEU A 27 -4.41 -6.31 -24.41
CA LEU A 27 -4.69 -4.90 -24.13
C LEU A 27 -6.16 -4.64 -23.75
N TYR A 28 -7.09 -5.36 -24.37
CA TYR A 28 -8.53 -5.20 -24.17
C TYR A 28 -9.10 -6.07 -23.05
N LEU A 29 -8.44 -7.17 -22.68
CA LEU A 29 -8.86 -7.95 -21.51
C LEU A 29 -8.63 -7.09 -20.27
N PRO A 30 -9.70 -6.69 -19.57
CA PRO A 30 -9.56 -5.90 -18.38
C PRO A 30 -8.79 -6.73 -17.35
N ARG A 31 -7.64 -6.20 -16.91
CA ARG A 31 -6.80 -6.74 -15.83
C ARG A 31 -7.49 -6.58 -14.47
N THR A 32 -8.77 -6.92 -14.36
CA THR A 32 -9.64 -6.63 -13.20
C THR A 32 -9.78 -7.81 -12.25
N LYS A 33 -9.19 -8.96 -12.56
CA LYS A 33 -9.31 -10.17 -11.73
C LYS A 33 -8.18 -10.36 -10.71
N GLN A 34 -7.09 -9.58 -10.77
CA GLN A 34 -5.90 -9.81 -9.92
C GLN A 34 -5.85 -8.98 -8.63
N CYS A 35 -6.58 -7.87 -8.53
CA CYS A 35 -6.31 -6.89 -7.45
C CYS A 35 -7.18 -7.08 -6.19
N THR A 36 -8.33 -7.73 -6.29
CA THR A 36 -9.13 -8.14 -5.12
C THR A 36 -8.45 -9.29 -4.33
N PHE A 37 -7.48 -9.98 -4.95
CA PHE A 37 -6.89 -11.20 -4.42
C PHE A 37 -5.85 -10.96 -3.30
N HIS A 38 -5.13 -9.83 -3.30
CA HIS A 38 -4.02 -9.65 -2.33
C HIS A 38 -4.50 -9.22 -0.94
N ILE A 39 -5.45 -8.28 -0.87
CA ILE A 39 -6.10 -7.84 0.38
C ILE A 39 -6.83 -8.99 1.05
N ILE A 40 -7.56 -9.78 0.26
CA ILE A 40 -8.32 -10.93 0.74
C ILE A 40 -7.38 -12.06 1.18
N ASN A 41 -6.40 -12.47 0.38
CA ASN A 41 -5.59 -13.64 0.74
C ASN A 41 -4.76 -13.40 2.00
N THR A 42 -4.26 -12.18 2.22
CA THR A 42 -3.44 -11.87 3.40
C THR A 42 -4.28 -11.68 4.67
N CYS A 43 -5.49 -11.12 4.56
CA CYS A 43 -6.43 -11.02 5.68
C CYS A 43 -7.04 -12.39 6.03
N TYR A 44 -7.45 -13.19 5.03
CA TYR A 44 -8.07 -14.50 5.22
C TYR A 44 -7.12 -15.55 5.80
N LEU A 45 -5.80 -15.39 5.62
CA LEU A 45 -4.80 -16.25 6.26
C LEU A 45 -4.80 -16.15 7.79
N PHE A 46 -5.29 -15.04 8.36
CA PHE A 46 -5.25 -14.80 9.81
C PHE A 46 -6.64 -14.56 10.46
N PHE A 47 -7.64 -14.06 9.73
CA PHE A 47 -8.88 -13.52 10.32
C PHE A 47 -10.15 -13.70 9.45
N ARG A 48 -10.36 -14.88 8.83
CA ARG A 48 -11.41 -15.18 7.82
C ARG A 48 -12.75 -14.42 7.97
N ASP A 49 -13.52 -14.70 9.03
CA ASP A 49 -14.87 -14.12 9.19
C ASP A 49 -14.84 -12.63 9.56
N TYR A 50 -13.82 -12.23 10.33
CA TYR A 50 -13.59 -10.85 10.74
C TYR A 50 -13.18 -9.96 9.55
N CYS A 51 -12.37 -10.49 8.63
CA CYS A 51 -11.94 -9.80 7.41
C CYS A 51 -13.09 -9.51 6.46
N GLN A 52 -14.05 -10.42 6.32
CA GLN A 52 -15.18 -10.20 5.44
C GLN A 52 -16.08 -9.07 5.95
N ASN A 53 -16.30 -9.01 7.27
CA ASN A 53 -17.03 -7.91 7.88
C ASN A 53 -16.28 -6.58 7.72
N VAL A 54 -14.98 -6.53 8.07
CA VAL A 54 -14.14 -5.34 7.94
C VAL A 54 -14.11 -4.83 6.49
N LEU A 55 -13.98 -5.73 5.52
CA LEU A 55 -13.97 -5.38 4.09
C LEU A 55 -15.33 -4.80 3.66
N ASN A 56 -16.44 -5.41 4.06
CA ASN A 56 -17.77 -4.89 3.74
C ASN A 56 -18.00 -3.50 4.34
N VAL A 57 -17.56 -3.27 5.57
CA VAL A 57 -17.65 -1.97 6.24
C VAL A 57 -16.74 -0.93 5.54
N PHE A 58 -15.51 -1.32 5.20
CA PHE A 58 -14.58 -0.47 4.44
C PHE A 58 -15.15 -0.06 3.08
N GLU A 59 -15.68 -1.00 2.31
CA GLU A 59 -16.30 -0.75 1.01
C GLU A 59 -17.55 0.15 1.14
N GLY A 60 -18.31 0.01 2.23
CA GLY A 60 -19.45 0.88 2.53
C GLY A 60 -19.10 2.37 2.65
N ALA A 61 -17.84 2.69 2.94
CA ALA A 61 -17.40 4.08 3.07
C ALA A 61 -17.35 4.82 1.72
N TYR A 62 -17.00 4.13 0.62
CA TYR A 62 -16.69 4.78 -0.66
C TYR A 62 -17.43 4.21 -1.88
N VAL A 63 -17.97 2.98 -1.83
CA VAL A 63 -18.66 2.39 -2.99
C VAL A 63 -19.92 3.19 -3.35
N GLY A 64 -20.16 3.39 -4.65
CA GLY A 64 -21.30 4.16 -5.16
C GLY A 64 -21.17 5.67 -5.02
N ARG A 65 -20.07 6.19 -4.46
CA ARG A 65 -19.83 7.62 -4.26
C ARG A 65 -18.88 8.20 -5.31
N HIS A 66 -18.94 9.50 -5.51
CA HIS A 66 -17.95 10.20 -6.32
C HIS A 66 -16.58 10.20 -5.61
N LYS A 67 -15.49 10.06 -6.37
CA LYS A 67 -14.12 9.82 -5.86
C LYS A 67 -13.58 10.93 -4.93
N CYS A 68 -14.07 12.16 -5.10
CA CYS A 68 -13.65 13.30 -4.29
C CYS A 68 -14.62 13.58 -3.13
N ASP A 69 -15.78 12.93 -3.13
CA ASP A 69 -16.89 13.22 -2.20
C ASP A 69 -17.06 12.08 -1.21
N VAL A 70 -15.95 11.73 -0.56
CA VAL A 70 -15.88 10.72 0.51
C VAL A 70 -15.46 11.42 1.81
N PRO A 71 -16.44 11.90 2.60
CA PRO A 71 -16.14 12.55 3.88
C PRO A 71 -15.52 11.56 4.88
N MET A 72 -14.72 12.08 5.82
CA MET A 72 -13.98 11.26 6.78
C MET A 72 -14.92 10.40 7.65
N GLU A 73 -16.09 10.94 7.96
CA GLU A 73 -17.12 10.34 8.79
C GLU A 73 -17.66 9.02 8.22
N ASN A 74 -17.55 8.82 6.91
CA ASN A 74 -17.93 7.54 6.29
C ASN A 74 -17.06 6.38 6.75
N TYR A 75 -15.85 6.65 7.24
CA TYR A 75 -14.95 5.64 7.80
C TYR A 75 -15.18 5.41 9.30
N ASN A 76 -16.07 6.13 9.97
CA ASN A 76 -16.32 5.94 11.41
C ASN A 76 -16.73 4.50 11.75
N SER A 77 -17.61 3.90 10.95
CA SER A 77 -18.02 2.50 11.12
C SER A 77 -16.84 1.53 10.99
N LEU A 78 -15.87 1.84 10.13
CA LEU A 78 -14.65 1.03 10.01
C LEU A 78 -13.78 1.17 11.26
N MET A 79 -13.57 2.40 11.73
CA MET A 79 -12.78 2.67 12.93
C MET A 79 -13.39 2.07 14.20
N SER A 80 -14.71 1.92 14.27
CA SER A 80 -15.38 1.22 15.37
C SER A 80 -15.39 -0.31 15.21
N THR A 81 -15.29 -0.82 13.97
CA THR A 81 -15.28 -2.27 13.70
C THR A 81 -13.90 -2.88 13.94
N VAL A 82 -12.83 -2.14 13.61
CA VAL A 82 -11.45 -2.60 13.76
C VAL A 82 -10.89 -2.15 15.09
N LYS A 83 -10.48 -3.10 15.94
CA LYS A 83 -9.74 -2.76 17.16
C LYS A 83 -8.35 -2.21 16.82
N PHE A 84 -8.13 -0.93 17.12
CA PHE A 84 -6.84 -0.26 16.97
C PHE A 84 -6.01 -0.41 18.27
N ASP A 85 -5.47 -1.59 18.52
CA ASP A 85 -4.53 -1.80 19.61
C ASP A 85 -3.12 -1.40 19.15
N TYR A 86 -2.56 -0.36 19.77
CA TYR A 86 -1.18 0.05 19.54
C TYR A 86 -0.49 0.45 20.86
N PRO A 87 0.83 0.19 20.99
CA PRO A 87 1.59 0.58 22.16
C PRO A 87 1.93 2.09 22.11
N CYS A 88 1.26 2.91 22.93
CA CYS A 88 1.42 4.37 22.94
C CYS A 88 2.87 4.88 22.99
N SER A 89 3.74 4.26 23.79
CA SER A 89 5.14 4.71 23.97
C SER A 89 6.12 4.17 22.92
N GLN A 90 5.69 3.21 22.12
CA GLN A 90 6.52 2.50 21.14
C GLN A 90 6.12 2.83 19.70
N THR A 91 5.06 3.63 19.53
CA THR A 91 4.52 3.99 18.22
C THR A 91 5.35 5.09 17.56
N MET A 92 5.76 4.83 16.33
CA MET A 92 6.53 5.72 15.48
C MET A 92 5.65 6.18 14.32
N LEU A 93 5.47 7.49 14.23
CA LEU A 93 4.84 8.15 13.10
C LEU A 93 5.89 8.49 12.06
N TRP A 94 5.47 8.59 10.80
CA TRP A 94 6.35 8.95 9.70
C TRP A 94 5.65 9.91 8.73
N SER A 95 6.47 10.73 8.08
CA SER A 95 6.10 11.57 6.93
C SER A 95 7.29 11.54 5.98
N ASP A 96 7.04 11.11 4.73
CA ASP A 96 8.05 10.90 3.67
C ASP A 96 9.25 10.00 4.04
N THR A 97 9.15 9.28 5.17
CA THR A 97 10.22 8.46 5.78
C THR A 97 9.74 7.04 6.07
N LYS A 98 8.68 6.59 5.37
CA LYS A 98 8.06 5.28 5.52
C LYS A 98 9.08 4.15 5.51
N ASP A 99 9.96 4.13 4.50
CA ASP A 99 10.92 3.05 4.32
C ASP A 99 11.92 2.96 5.47
N LEU A 100 12.34 4.12 6.01
CA LEU A 100 13.23 4.20 7.16
C LEU A 100 12.55 3.66 8.42
N VAL A 101 11.33 4.12 8.72
CA VAL A 101 10.59 3.69 9.92
C VAL A 101 10.17 2.22 9.83
N SER A 102 9.79 1.74 8.65
CA SER A 102 9.49 0.34 8.39
C SER A 102 10.72 -0.55 8.64
N GLN A 103 11.89 -0.18 8.09
CA GLN A 103 13.14 -0.91 8.35
C GLN A 103 13.54 -0.86 9.83
N TYR A 104 13.40 0.30 10.48
CA TYR A 104 13.73 0.45 11.88
C TYR A 104 12.85 -0.43 12.77
N THR A 105 11.53 -0.40 12.59
CA THR A 105 10.59 -1.21 13.38
C THR A 105 10.67 -2.70 13.09
N LYS A 106 11.17 -3.10 11.91
CA LYS A 106 11.51 -4.50 11.60
C LYS A 106 12.71 -4.99 12.41
N ASN A 107 13.73 -4.13 12.57
CA ASN A 107 14.96 -4.47 13.29
C ASN A 107 14.86 -4.22 14.81
N ASN A 108 13.87 -3.44 15.25
CA ASN A 108 13.62 -3.11 16.65
C ASN A 108 12.20 -3.57 17.03
N PRO A 109 12.03 -4.81 17.52
CA PRO A 109 10.70 -5.38 17.79
C PRO A 109 9.90 -4.63 18.86
N GLY A 110 10.58 -3.86 19.73
CA GLY A 110 9.94 -2.96 20.69
C GLY A 110 9.43 -1.64 20.09
N CYS A 111 9.46 -1.49 18.77
CA CYS A 111 8.93 -0.33 18.06
C CYS A 111 7.81 -0.74 17.10
N PHE A 112 6.81 0.13 17.00
CA PHE A 112 5.55 -0.11 16.32
C PHE A 112 5.27 1.02 15.33
N ASN A 113 4.75 0.73 14.14
CA ASN A 113 4.29 1.70 13.15
C ASN A 113 2.87 1.34 12.70
N LEU A 114 2.21 2.26 11.99
CA LEU A 114 0.83 2.08 11.53
C LEU A 114 0.66 0.81 10.70
N GLU A 115 1.65 0.49 9.86
CA GLU A 115 1.64 -0.68 8.96
C GLU A 115 1.67 -2.03 9.70
N LYS A 116 1.96 -2.05 11.01
CA LYS A 116 1.85 -3.25 11.87
C LYS A 116 0.44 -3.47 12.44
N THR A 117 -0.48 -2.50 12.30
CA THR A 117 -1.90 -2.70 12.62
C THR A 117 -2.58 -3.51 11.53
N LEU A 118 -3.73 -4.15 11.82
CA LEU A 118 -4.49 -4.88 10.80
C LEU A 118 -4.85 -3.98 9.60
N LEU A 119 -5.40 -2.79 9.88
CA LEU A 119 -5.84 -1.89 8.82
C LEU A 119 -4.65 -1.33 8.03
N GLY A 120 -3.59 -0.92 8.73
CA GLY A 120 -2.36 -0.43 8.10
C GLY A 120 -1.70 -1.48 7.24
N PHE A 121 -1.61 -2.74 7.70
CA PHE A 121 -1.03 -3.83 6.93
C PHE A 121 -1.85 -4.16 5.67
N VAL A 122 -3.17 -4.22 5.78
CA VAL A 122 -4.07 -4.57 4.67
C VAL A 122 -4.13 -3.45 3.62
N LEU A 123 -4.10 -2.19 4.06
CA LEU A 123 -4.20 -1.03 3.17
C LEU A 123 -2.85 -0.47 2.74
N ASP A 124 -1.74 -1.07 3.17
CA ASP A 124 -0.42 -0.55 2.84
C ASP A 124 -0.16 -0.57 1.33
N GLY A 125 0.22 0.59 0.79
CA GLY A 125 0.47 0.77 -0.64
C GLY A 125 -0.77 0.62 -1.53
N GLN A 126 -1.98 0.53 -0.96
CA GLN A 126 -3.22 0.37 -1.71
C GLN A 126 -3.82 1.73 -2.08
N SER A 127 -4.54 1.77 -3.20
CA SER A 127 -5.34 2.93 -3.62
C SER A 127 -6.74 2.46 -3.99
N TRP A 128 -7.76 3.19 -3.54
CA TRP A 128 -9.17 2.88 -3.77
C TRP A 128 -9.98 4.15 -4.00
N CYS A 129 -11.07 4.02 -4.74
CA CYS A 129 -11.99 5.12 -4.99
C CYS A 129 -13.40 4.61 -5.31
N GLY A 130 -14.40 5.44 -4.99
CA GLY A 130 -15.78 5.23 -5.41
C GLY A 130 -16.00 5.60 -6.87
N LYS A 131 -17.06 5.03 -7.46
CA LYS A 131 -17.68 5.55 -8.68
C LYS A 131 -19.16 5.73 -8.45
N GLU A 132 -19.67 6.92 -8.75
CA GLU A 132 -21.08 7.23 -8.62
C GLU A 132 -21.94 6.30 -9.49
N GLY A 133 -23.07 5.85 -8.95
CA GLY A 133 -23.98 4.90 -9.62
C GLY A 133 -23.41 3.49 -9.81
N SER A 134 -22.18 3.21 -9.36
CA SER A 134 -21.59 1.88 -9.43
C SER A 134 -21.95 1.06 -8.19
N LYS A 135 -22.50 -0.14 -8.41
CA LYS A 135 -22.53 -1.21 -7.38
C LYS A 135 -21.21 -1.97 -7.28
N GLY A 136 -20.29 -1.72 -8.23
CA GLY A 136 -18.98 -2.34 -8.28
C GLY A 136 -18.11 -1.86 -7.12
N LYS A 137 -17.53 -2.82 -6.41
CA LYS A 137 -16.45 -2.65 -5.43
C LYS A 137 -15.17 -2.25 -6.18
N ILE A 138 -15.09 -0.99 -6.58
CA ILE A 138 -13.97 -0.53 -7.39
C ILE A 138 -12.76 -0.33 -6.47
N PHE A 139 -11.95 -1.37 -6.33
CA PHE A 139 -10.52 -1.20 -6.10
C PHE A 139 -9.92 -0.80 -7.44
N GLN A 140 -10.02 0.49 -7.80
CA GLN A 140 -9.19 1.01 -8.88
C GLN A 140 -7.81 1.30 -8.29
N MET A 141 -6.93 0.31 -8.43
CA MET A 141 -5.50 0.58 -8.45
C MET A 141 -5.21 1.34 -9.74
N HIS A 142 -5.58 2.62 -9.80
CA HIS A 142 -4.78 3.53 -10.59
C HIS A 142 -3.42 3.46 -9.90
N SER A 143 -2.47 2.78 -10.54
CA SER A 143 -1.08 3.09 -10.28
C SER A 143 -1.01 4.58 -10.58
N LEU A 144 -1.15 5.43 -9.57
CA LEU A 144 -0.29 6.59 -9.52
C LEU A 144 1.08 5.95 -9.48
N GLN A 145 1.61 5.70 -10.69
CA GLN A 145 3.02 5.56 -10.92
C GLN A 145 3.62 6.56 -9.96
N TYR A 146 4.46 6.06 -9.05
CA TYR A 146 5.45 6.86 -8.37
C TYR A 146 6.02 7.79 -9.44
N LYS A 147 5.47 8.99 -9.56
CA LYS A 147 6.01 10.00 -10.46
C LYS A 147 7.23 10.36 -9.66
N ASN A 148 8.36 9.78 -10.07
CA ASN A 148 9.67 10.03 -9.50
C ASN A 148 9.84 11.55 -9.40
N ILE A 149 9.44 12.12 -8.26
CA ILE A 149 10.05 13.34 -7.77
C ILE A 149 11.40 12.82 -7.34
N ARG A 150 12.32 12.89 -8.28
CA ARG A 150 13.74 12.97 -8.01
C ARG A 150 13.89 14.21 -7.14
N LEU A 151 13.67 14.07 -5.83
CA LEU A 151 14.08 15.04 -4.84
C LEU A 151 15.59 15.11 -5.02
N SER A 152 16.01 16.18 -5.69
CA SER A 152 17.39 16.51 -5.96
C SER A 152 18.20 16.27 -4.69
N THR A 153 19.23 15.43 -4.81
CA THR A 153 20.15 14.98 -3.75
C THR A 153 21.03 16.10 -3.17
N THR A 154 20.55 17.36 -3.19
CA THR A 154 21.33 18.54 -2.82
C THR A 154 20.77 19.36 -1.65
N VAL A 155 19.65 18.95 -1.03
CA VAL A 155 19.07 19.69 0.12
C VAL A 155 18.97 18.83 1.41
N THR A 156 19.77 17.77 1.57
CA THR A 156 19.73 16.93 2.78
C THR A 156 20.83 17.22 3.81
N ASN A 157 21.80 18.10 3.52
CA ASN A 157 22.96 18.27 4.42
C ASN A 157 22.89 19.42 5.43
N LEU A 158 21.82 20.21 5.51
CA LEU A 158 21.79 21.35 6.46
C LEU A 158 20.55 21.49 7.36
N GLN A 159 19.50 20.68 7.19
CA GLN A 159 18.36 20.67 8.13
C GLN A 159 18.18 19.36 8.91
N MET A 160 18.85 18.28 8.52
CA MET A 160 18.73 16.95 9.16
C MET A 160 19.71 16.72 10.33
N THR A 161 20.57 17.69 10.64
CA THR A 161 21.49 17.59 11.79
C THR A 161 20.78 17.90 13.11
N ASN A 162 19.70 18.68 13.10
CA ASN A 162 19.05 19.13 14.35
C ASN A 162 18.16 18.04 14.98
N SER A 163 17.34 17.31 14.22
CA SER A 163 16.44 16.29 14.79
C SER A 163 17.17 15.02 15.24
N ILE A 164 18.23 14.62 14.53
CA ILE A 164 19.05 13.46 14.90
C ILE A 164 19.89 13.80 16.15
N LEU A 165 20.44 15.02 16.24
CA LEU A 165 21.18 15.47 17.43
C LEU A 165 20.28 15.57 18.67
N PHE A 166 19.01 15.98 18.51
CA PHE A 166 18.04 15.97 19.61
C PHE A 166 17.71 14.55 20.11
N CYS A 167 17.63 13.57 19.21
CA CYS A 167 17.41 12.16 19.60
C CYS A 167 18.66 11.53 20.25
N LEU A 168 19.85 11.79 19.71
CA LEU A 168 21.11 11.33 20.30
C LEU A 168 21.37 11.98 21.68
N LEU A 169 21.05 13.26 21.86
CA LEU A 169 21.11 13.93 23.17
C LEU A 169 20.10 13.35 24.17
N LYS A 170 18.90 12.95 23.73
CA LYS A 170 17.92 12.25 24.58
C LYS A 170 18.38 10.85 24.96
N LEU A 171 19.00 10.10 24.05
CA LEU A 171 19.54 8.77 24.33
C LEU A 171 20.78 8.85 25.25
N ALA A 172 21.68 9.82 25.03
CA ALA A 172 22.83 10.06 25.91
C ALA A 172 22.41 10.50 27.33
N ARG A 173 21.38 11.35 27.44
CA ARG A 173 20.81 11.75 28.75
C ARG A 173 20.15 10.57 29.48
N ARG A 174 19.58 9.60 28.75
CA ARG A 174 19.01 8.39 29.34
C ARG A 174 20.09 7.42 29.84
N SER A 175 21.21 7.34 29.13
CA SER A 175 22.38 6.52 29.54
C SER A 175 23.11 7.09 30.77
N LEU A 176 23.17 8.42 30.92
CA LEU A 176 23.78 9.08 32.09
C LEU A 176 22.92 8.90 33.36
N ASN A 177 21.60 8.94 33.25
CA ASN A 177 20.70 8.77 34.41
C ASN A 177 20.65 7.33 34.94
N THR A 178 20.93 6.32 34.10
CA THR A 178 21.01 4.91 34.53
C THR A 178 22.29 4.58 35.30
N GLN A 179 23.32 5.44 35.26
CA GLN A 179 24.56 5.25 36.03
C GLN A 179 24.53 5.93 37.39
N THR A 180 23.62 6.88 37.63
CA THR A 180 23.46 7.54 38.94
C THR A 180 22.58 6.78 39.93
N GLU A 181 21.87 5.74 39.50
CA GLU A 181 21.02 4.90 40.38
C GLU A 181 21.70 3.61 40.87
N SER A 182 22.95 3.32 40.47
CA SER A 182 23.70 2.13 40.92
C SER A 182 24.80 2.44 41.94
N THR A 183 24.82 3.65 42.52
CA THR A 183 25.77 4.00 43.59
C THR A 183 25.03 4.73 44.71
N TYR A 184 24.17 4.03 45.44
CA TYR A 184 23.82 4.26 46.85
C TYR A 184 23.19 2.99 47.42
#